data_AF-A0A1I0PV00-F1
#
_entry.id   AF-A0A1I0PV00-F1
#
_cell.length_a   1.000
_cell.length_b   1.000
_cell.length_c   1.000
_cell.angle_alpha   90.00
_cell.angle_beta   90.00
_cell.angle_gamma   90.00
#
_symmetry.space_group_name_H-M   'P 1'
#
loop_
_entity.id
_entity.type
_entity.pdbx_description
1 polymer ?
#
loop_
_entity_poly.entity_id
_entity_poly.type
_entity_poly.pdbx_seq_one_letter_code
_entity_poly.pdbx_strand_id
1 'polypeptide(L)'
;MKKTLLLIWLSCLLTLASFAQQDDKKQLSRSTFLKVNPTTLINELDIYLEQEITDKFSLEVGISGIYTDYPDYVLAKKIDIGQKKPDISTEQFVDGRGLGFRVGARWFLISRDMAPARAAGTYFEPVLFVKKVFYPNEDNTFSNVTYTNSGDKTVVGLQLLIGRQFKKDRFILDPFIGVGIRSKIYHYNTYHFDDNKVSLNDGKMVSVLPSLQIGIKMGLKLR
;
A
#
# COMPACT_ATOMS: atom_id res chain seq x y z
N MET A 1 -5.06 34.55 -13.06
CA MET A 1 -4.75 33.25 -12.41
C MET A 1 -3.31 32.75 -12.63
N LYS A 2 -2.64 33.01 -13.77
CA LYS A 2 -1.25 32.56 -13.98
C LYS A 2 -0.21 33.25 -13.08
N LYS A 3 -0.38 34.54 -12.78
CA LYS A 3 0.54 35.33 -11.94
C LYS A 3 0.51 34.92 -10.45
N THR A 4 -0.66 34.53 -9.95
CA THR A 4 -0.82 34.05 -8.56
C THR A 4 -0.21 32.67 -8.35
N LEU A 5 -0.31 31.78 -9.35
CA LEU A 5 0.34 30.47 -9.30
C LEU A 5 1.87 30.60 -9.21
N LEU A 6 2.45 31.53 -9.98
CA LEU A 6 3.89 31.78 -10.00
C LEU A 6 4.40 32.32 -8.65
N LEU A 7 3.64 33.23 -8.03
CA LEU A 7 3.93 33.74 -6.68
C LEU A 7 3.87 32.66 -5.60
N ILE A 8 2.88 31.76 -5.67
CA ILE A 8 2.76 30.62 -4.75
C ILE A 8 3.92 29.64 -4.95
N TRP A 9 4.30 29.37 -6.20
CA TRP A 9 5.46 28.55 -6.50
C TRP A 9 6.77 29.16 -5.99
N LEU A 10 6.95 30.48 -6.17
CA LEU A 10 8.13 31.18 -5.67
C LEU A 10 8.19 31.16 -4.14
N SER A 11 7.07 31.33 -3.45
CA SER A 11 7.04 31.29 -1.98
C SER A 11 7.29 29.88 -1.44
N CYS A 12 6.78 28.84 -2.10
CA CYS A 12 7.12 27.45 -1.79
C CYS A 12 8.61 27.15 -2.03
N LEU A 13 9.20 27.65 -3.12
CA LEU A 13 10.63 27.46 -3.40
C LEU A 13 11.54 28.21 -2.40
N LEU A 14 11.15 29.43 -2.00
CA LEU A 14 11.90 30.23 -1.02
C LEU A 14 11.86 29.61 0.38
N THR A 15 10.71 29.08 0.80
CA THR A 15 10.60 28.35 2.07
C THR A 15 11.45 27.09 2.06
N LEU A 16 11.41 26.30 0.97
CA LEU A 16 12.27 25.13 0.79
C LEU A 16 13.77 25.47 0.80
N ALA A 17 14.17 26.58 0.18
CA ALA A 17 15.56 27.03 0.14
C ALA A 17 16.05 27.51 1.52
N SER A 18 15.19 28.18 2.30
CA SER A 18 15.52 28.60 3.66
C SER A 18 15.75 27.42 4.60
N PHE A 19 15.02 26.31 4.44
CA PHE A 19 15.27 25.08 5.19
C PHE A 19 16.55 24.36 4.76
N ALA A 20 17.02 24.55 3.52
CA ALA A 20 18.23 23.92 3.00
C ALA A 20 19.53 24.59 3.48
N GLN A 21 19.50 25.89 3.81
CA GLN A 21 20.71 26.65 4.21
C GLN A 21 21.07 26.54 5.70
N GLN A 22 20.27 25.89 6.53
CA GLN A 22 20.42 25.95 7.99
C GLN A 22 21.23 24.79 8.61
N ASP A 23 21.72 23.82 7.82
CA ASP A 23 22.30 22.56 8.32
C ASP A 23 23.78 22.31 7.98
N ASP A 24 24.62 23.35 8.03
CA ASP A 24 26.06 23.24 7.70
C ASP A 24 26.98 22.70 8.83
N LYS A 25 26.44 22.13 9.93
CA LYS A 25 27.27 21.68 11.08
C LYS A 25 26.98 20.32 11.70
N LYS A 26 26.02 19.54 11.18
CA LYS A 26 25.92 18.12 11.52
C LYS A 26 26.01 17.35 10.22
N GLN A 27 26.99 16.45 10.10
CA GLN A 27 26.97 15.44 9.06
C GLN A 27 25.63 14.71 9.18
N LEU A 28 24.67 15.11 8.35
CA LEU A 28 23.37 14.48 8.20
C LEU A 28 23.68 13.02 7.86
N SER A 29 23.57 12.13 8.84
CA SER A 29 23.78 10.69 8.64
C SER A 29 22.62 10.19 7.79
N ARG A 30 22.75 10.34 6.47
CA ARG A 30 21.80 9.84 5.47
C ARG A 30 21.92 8.32 5.43
N SER A 31 21.21 7.62 6.33
CA SER A 31 21.13 6.18 6.29
C SER A 31 20.02 5.75 5.33
N THR A 32 20.27 4.64 4.63
CA THR A 32 19.26 3.98 3.78
C THR A 32 18.98 2.60 4.34
N PHE A 33 17.70 2.25 4.46
CA PHE A 33 17.28 0.93 4.93
C PHE A 33 16.42 0.23 3.91
N LEU A 34 16.72 -1.04 3.69
CA LEU A 34 15.85 -1.95 2.98
C LEU A 34 15.05 -2.74 4.00
N LYS A 35 13.72 -2.72 3.91
CA LYS A 35 12.84 -3.45 4.81
C LYS A 35 11.88 -4.33 4.03
N VAL A 36 11.38 -5.34 4.71
CA VAL A 36 10.32 -6.23 4.26
C VAL A 36 9.28 -6.37 5.36
N ASN A 37 8.04 -6.62 5.01
CA ASN A 37 6.99 -6.91 5.98
C ASN A 37 6.63 -8.41 5.95
N PRO A 38 7.21 -9.24 6.82
CA PRO A 38 6.86 -10.67 6.87
C PRO A 38 5.39 -10.93 7.17
N THR A 39 4.67 -10.01 7.82
CA THR A 39 3.27 -10.26 8.19
C THR A 39 2.33 -10.24 6.98
N THR A 40 2.78 -9.74 5.84
CA THR A 40 2.01 -9.73 4.58
C THR A 40 2.35 -10.88 3.64
N LEU A 41 3.36 -11.71 3.96
CA LEU A 41 3.79 -12.91 3.20
C LEU A 41 2.72 -14.03 3.11
N ILE A 42 1.50 -13.80 3.58
CA ILE A 42 0.38 -14.69 3.28
C ILE A 42 -0.23 -14.39 1.91
N ASN A 43 -0.18 -13.13 1.47
CA ASN A 43 -0.84 -12.67 0.25
C ASN A 43 0.04 -11.80 -0.67
N GLU A 44 1.01 -11.08 -0.09
CA GLU A 44 1.84 -10.15 -0.83
C GLU A 44 3.26 -10.06 -0.26
N LEU A 45 4.22 -9.85 -1.15
CA LEU A 45 5.60 -9.53 -0.79
C LEU A 45 5.78 -8.02 -0.83
N ASP A 46 5.88 -7.38 0.33
CA ASP A 46 6.18 -5.96 0.42
C ASP A 46 7.68 -5.71 0.64
N ILE A 47 8.27 -4.87 -0.21
CA ILE A 47 9.64 -4.40 -0.10
C ILE A 47 9.60 -2.87 0.05
N TYR A 48 10.30 -2.36 1.05
CA TYR A 48 10.33 -0.95 1.41
C TYR A 48 11.75 -0.42 1.39
N LEU A 49 11.93 0.76 0.82
CA LEU A 49 13.15 1.55 0.91
C LEU A 49 12.87 2.78 1.78
N GLU A 50 13.51 2.83 2.94
CA GLU A 50 13.50 4.01 3.81
C GLU A 50 14.76 4.83 3.56
N GLN A 51 14.58 6.13 3.33
CA GLN A 51 15.65 7.11 3.27
C GLN A 51 15.50 8.10 4.42
N GLU A 52 16.50 8.17 5.29
CA GLU A 52 16.59 9.22 6.30
C GLU A 52 16.94 10.54 5.64
N ILE A 53 16.11 11.55 5.86
CA ILE A 53 16.32 12.91 5.38
C ILE A 53 16.84 13.77 6.53
N THR A 54 16.24 13.67 7.72
CA THR A 54 16.72 14.32 8.94
C THR A 54 16.60 13.37 10.14
N ASP A 55 17.14 13.75 11.30
CA ASP A 55 17.03 12.97 12.54
C ASP A 55 15.56 12.74 12.97
N LYS A 56 14.64 13.59 12.49
CA LYS A 56 13.20 13.55 12.81
C LYS A 56 12.33 13.15 11.62
N PHE A 57 12.87 13.03 10.41
CA PHE A 57 12.09 12.79 9.21
C PHE A 57 12.75 11.76 8.28
N SER A 58 11.96 10.79 7.82
CA SER A 58 12.38 9.84 6.79
C SER A 58 11.25 9.58 5.81
N LEU A 59 11.62 9.38 4.54
CA LEU A 59 10.69 8.97 3.51
C LEU A 59 10.76 7.45 3.33
N GLU A 60 9.62 6.80 3.22
CA GLU A 60 9.51 5.38 2.93
C GLU A 60 8.79 5.18 1.60
N VAL A 61 9.39 4.43 0.68
CA VAL A 61 8.76 4.05 -0.59
C VAL A 61 8.72 2.54 -0.65
N GLY A 62 7.58 1.97 -1.04
CA GLY A 62 7.39 0.54 -1.08
C GLY A 62 6.81 0.06 -2.41
N ILE A 63 7.23 -1.14 -2.80
CA ILE A 63 6.60 -1.92 -3.86
C ILE A 63 6.07 -3.21 -3.27
N SER A 64 4.92 -3.66 -3.76
CA SER A 64 4.27 -4.89 -3.30
C SER A 64 4.06 -5.82 -4.49
N GLY A 65 4.49 -7.08 -4.39
CA GLY A 65 4.13 -8.14 -5.32
C GLY A 65 2.99 -8.96 -4.74
N ILE A 66 1.79 -8.86 -5.32
CA ILE A 66 0.62 -9.62 -4.88
C ILE A 66 0.57 -10.90 -5.70
N TYR A 67 0.51 -12.05 -5.04
CA TYR A 67 0.43 -13.35 -5.71
C TYR A 67 -0.84 -14.13 -5.35
N THR A 68 -1.61 -13.65 -4.37
CA THR A 68 -2.96 -14.15 -4.10
C THR A 68 -3.82 -13.06 -3.47
N ASP A 69 -5.13 -13.11 -3.74
CA ASP A 69 -6.11 -12.20 -3.16
C ASP A 69 -7.03 -12.88 -2.13
N TYR A 70 -6.48 -13.91 -1.46
CA TYR A 70 -7.19 -14.73 -0.48
C TYR A 70 -7.93 -13.96 0.64
N PRO A 71 -7.38 -12.87 1.23
CA PRO A 71 -8.12 -12.12 2.26
C PRO A 71 -9.44 -11.52 1.75
N ASP A 72 -9.48 -11.10 0.48
CA ASP A 72 -10.69 -10.54 -0.11
C ASP A 72 -11.69 -11.63 -0.48
N TYR A 73 -11.23 -12.83 -0.85
CA TYR A 73 -12.11 -14.00 -0.94
C TYR A 73 -12.84 -14.27 0.38
N VAL A 74 -12.12 -14.27 1.50
CA VAL A 74 -12.72 -14.50 2.83
C VAL A 74 -13.74 -13.40 3.15
N LEU A 75 -13.38 -12.14 2.95
CA LEU A 75 -14.24 -11.00 3.26
C LEU A 75 -15.46 -10.90 2.32
N ALA A 76 -15.32 -11.23 1.04
CA ALA A 76 -16.40 -11.11 0.07
C ALA A 76 -17.33 -12.33 0.11
N LYS A 77 -16.81 -13.56 0.23
CA LYS A 77 -17.65 -14.77 0.20
C LYS A 77 -18.13 -15.21 1.58
N LYS A 78 -17.27 -15.22 2.60
CA LYS A 78 -17.59 -15.80 3.92
C LYS A 78 -18.22 -14.81 4.90
N ILE A 79 -17.90 -13.52 4.80
CA ILE A 79 -18.46 -12.50 5.69
C ILE A 79 -19.50 -11.69 4.91
N ASP A 80 -20.75 -11.72 5.36
CA ASP A 80 -21.79 -10.89 4.77
C ASP A 80 -21.84 -9.54 5.49
N ILE A 81 -21.22 -8.52 4.88
CA ILE A 81 -21.23 -7.14 5.38
C ILE A 81 -22.30 -6.31 4.65
N GLY A 82 -23.30 -6.94 4.03
CA GLY A 82 -24.39 -6.24 3.33
C GLY A 82 -23.92 -5.42 2.12
N GLN A 83 -22.71 -5.68 1.60
CA GLN A 83 -22.19 -5.05 0.38
C GLN A 83 -22.47 -5.98 -0.81
N LYS A 84 -22.79 -5.38 -1.97
CA LYS A 84 -22.81 -6.10 -3.24
C LYS A 84 -21.47 -6.81 -3.40
N LYS A 85 -21.52 -8.10 -3.76
CA LYS A 85 -20.32 -8.92 -3.97
C LYS A 85 -19.92 -8.82 -5.44
N PRO A 86 -18.62 -8.72 -5.77
CA PRO A 86 -18.18 -8.73 -7.15
C PRO A 86 -18.41 -10.12 -7.72
N ASP A 87 -18.85 -10.19 -8.97
CA ASP A 87 -19.17 -11.44 -9.65
C ASP A 87 -17.89 -12.06 -10.25
N ILE A 88 -17.00 -12.49 -9.34
CA ILE A 88 -15.67 -13.03 -9.63
C ILE A 88 -15.59 -14.44 -9.02
N SER A 89 -15.03 -15.38 -9.77
CA SER A 89 -14.93 -16.77 -9.35
C SER A 89 -13.98 -16.96 -8.16
N THR A 90 -14.07 -18.11 -7.48
CA THR A 90 -13.16 -18.42 -6.37
C THR A 90 -11.74 -18.73 -6.83
N GLU A 91 -11.59 -19.36 -7.98
CA GLU A 91 -10.30 -19.67 -8.60
C GLU A 91 -9.59 -18.37 -9.01
N GLN A 92 -10.36 -17.43 -9.57
CA GLN A 92 -9.88 -16.08 -9.89
C GLN A 92 -9.29 -15.35 -8.68
N PHE A 93 -9.91 -15.42 -7.50
CA PHE A 93 -9.36 -14.78 -6.29
C PHE A 93 -8.06 -15.44 -5.79
N VAL A 94 -7.96 -16.76 -5.87
CA VAL A 94 -6.78 -17.49 -5.38
C VAL A 94 -5.57 -17.18 -6.25
N ASP A 95 -5.76 -17.16 -7.56
CA ASP A 95 -4.70 -16.95 -8.55
C ASP A 95 -4.53 -15.48 -8.96
N GLY A 96 -5.18 -14.56 -8.24
CA GLY A 96 -5.05 -13.12 -8.47
C GLY A 96 -3.62 -12.65 -8.29
N ARG A 97 -3.06 -12.02 -9.33
CA ARG A 97 -1.70 -11.45 -9.31
C ARG A 97 -1.75 -9.95 -9.43
N GLY A 98 -0.83 -9.26 -8.79
CA GLY A 98 -0.89 -7.81 -8.77
C GLY A 98 0.40 -7.15 -8.35
N LEU A 99 0.38 -5.83 -8.50
CA LEU A 99 1.45 -4.95 -8.10
C LEU A 99 0.89 -3.82 -7.24
N GLY A 100 1.64 -3.45 -6.22
CA GLY A 100 1.35 -2.35 -5.34
C GLY A 100 2.48 -1.35 -5.29
N PHE A 101 2.11 -0.10 -5.09
CA PHE A 101 3.00 0.99 -4.80
C PHE A 101 2.53 1.70 -3.53
N ARG A 102 3.50 2.11 -2.71
CA ARG A 102 3.27 2.77 -1.43
C ARG A 102 4.28 3.89 -1.23
N VAL A 103 3.83 4.99 -0.67
CA VAL A 103 4.70 6.06 -0.18
C VAL A 103 4.24 6.50 1.20
N GLY A 104 5.20 6.61 2.12
CA GLY A 104 5.00 6.98 3.51
C GLY A 104 5.96 8.09 3.93
N ALA A 105 5.47 9.03 4.72
CA ALA A 105 6.28 10.10 5.29
C ALA A 105 6.37 9.90 6.81
N ARG A 106 7.52 9.52 7.33
CA ARG A 106 7.69 9.17 8.75
C ARG A 106 8.23 10.38 9.52
N TRP A 107 7.48 10.81 10.53
CA TRP A 107 7.88 11.82 11.50
C TRP A 107 8.16 11.18 12.85
N PHE A 108 9.40 11.26 13.31
CA PHE A 108 9.81 10.77 14.62
C PHE A 108 9.44 11.78 15.71
N LEU A 109 8.49 11.39 16.56
CA LEU A 109 8.02 12.16 17.70
C LEU A 109 9.05 12.14 18.83
N ILE A 110 9.78 11.02 18.97
CA ILE A 110 10.87 10.85 19.93
C ILE A 110 12.16 10.64 19.12
N SER A 111 13.15 11.51 19.34
CA SER A 111 14.42 11.50 18.62
C SER A 111 15.14 10.16 18.76
N ARG A 112 15.75 9.73 17.66
CA ARG A 112 16.59 8.52 17.57
C ARG A 112 17.85 8.61 18.44
N ASP A 113 18.30 9.82 18.78
CA ASP A 113 19.55 10.08 19.52
C ASP A 113 19.38 10.25 21.04
N MET A 114 18.14 10.28 21.56
CA MET A 114 17.88 10.67 22.95
C MET A 114 17.87 9.53 23.98
N ALA A 115 18.26 8.29 23.63
CA ALA A 115 18.24 7.17 24.57
C ALA A 115 19.55 6.35 24.56
N PRO A 116 20.15 6.05 25.74
CA PRO A 116 21.27 5.11 25.86
C PRO A 116 20.85 3.64 25.64
N ALA A 117 19.59 3.39 25.29
CA ALA A 117 19.02 2.08 25.03
C ALA A 117 18.50 2.01 23.59
N ARG A 118 18.99 1.02 22.85
CA ARG A 118 18.62 0.36 21.57
C ARG A 118 17.21 0.56 20.91
N ALA A 119 16.34 1.41 21.43
CA ALA A 119 15.00 1.72 20.96
C ALA A 119 15.00 3.04 20.18
N ALA A 120 15.22 2.95 18.87
CA ALA A 120 15.37 4.09 17.97
C ALA A 120 14.00 4.67 17.54
N GLY A 121 13.37 5.48 18.41
CA GLY A 121 12.34 6.45 18.02
C GLY A 121 10.93 5.90 17.74
N THR A 122 9.94 6.53 18.38
CA THR A 122 8.52 6.39 18.04
C THR A 122 8.18 7.37 16.92
N TYR A 123 7.46 6.92 15.91
CA TYR A 123 7.12 7.73 14.74
C TYR A 123 5.63 7.65 14.38
N PHE A 124 5.19 8.68 13.69
CA PHE A 124 3.91 8.78 13.01
C PHE A 124 4.16 8.80 11.50
N GLU A 125 3.37 8.06 10.73
CA GLU A 125 3.58 7.88 9.30
C GLU A 125 2.25 7.87 8.54
N PRO A 126 1.83 8.97 7.90
CA PRO A 126 0.84 8.89 6.84
C PRO A 126 1.40 8.16 5.63
N VAL A 127 0.60 7.26 5.11
CA VAL A 127 0.93 6.38 3.99
C VAL A 127 -0.18 6.46 2.95
N LEU A 128 0.22 6.70 1.71
CA LEU A 128 -0.62 6.54 0.53
C LEU A 128 -0.22 5.26 -0.18
N PHE A 129 -1.20 4.48 -0.60
CA PHE A 129 -0.94 3.26 -1.37
C PHE A 129 -1.95 3.08 -2.48
N VAL A 130 -1.47 2.48 -3.57
CA VAL A 130 -2.25 2.06 -4.73
C VAL A 130 -1.83 0.64 -5.07
N LYS A 131 -2.80 -0.24 -5.27
CA LYS A 131 -2.59 -1.64 -5.66
C LYS A 131 -3.49 -1.95 -6.85
N LYS A 132 -2.97 -2.72 -7.80
CA LYS A 132 -3.74 -3.25 -8.92
C LYS A 132 -3.57 -4.76 -8.91
N VAL A 133 -4.69 -5.47 -8.88
CA VAL A 133 -4.80 -6.92 -8.93
C VAL A 133 -5.51 -7.28 -10.23
N PHE A 134 -4.96 -8.25 -10.94
CA PHE A 134 -5.50 -8.83 -12.15
C PHE A 134 -5.91 -10.26 -11.83
N TYR A 135 -7.14 -10.60 -12.16
CA TYR A 135 -7.62 -11.97 -12.02
C TYR A 135 -7.39 -12.72 -13.33
N PRO A 136 -7.06 -14.01 -13.29
CA PRO A 136 -6.91 -14.81 -14.51
C PRO A 136 -8.22 -14.85 -15.29
N ASN A 137 -8.11 -14.86 -16.61
CA ASN A 137 -9.26 -15.03 -17.48
C ASN A 137 -9.79 -16.47 -17.38
N GLU A 138 -11.11 -16.64 -17.39
CA GLU A 138 -11.74 -17.95 -17.43
C GLU A 138 -12.56 -18.09 -18.70
N ASP A 139 -12.20 -19.06 -19.54
CA ASP A 139 -12.90 -19.32 -20.79
C ASP A 139 -14.01 -20.37 -20.57
N ASN A 140 -15.24 -19.98 -20.86
CA ASN A 140 -16.39 -20.86 -20.84
C ASN A 140 -16.89 -21.08 -22.27
N THR A 141 -17.03 -22.33 -22.67
CA THR A 141 -17.56 -22.69 -23.99
C THR A 141 -19.04 -23.03 -23.88
N PHE A 142 -19.87 -22.32 -24.64
CA PHE A 142 -21.31 -22.58 -24.74
C PHE A 142 -21.73 -22.53 -26.20
N SER A 143 -22.38 -23.59 -26.70
CA SER A 143 -22.87 -23.68 -28.08
C SER A 143 -21.81 -23.38 -29.16
N ASN A 144 -20.61 -23.96 -29.05
CA ASN A 144 -19.46 -23.72 -29.95
C ASN A 144 -18.92 -22.29 -29.99
N VAL A 145 -19.32 -21.42 -29.06
CA VAL A 145 -18.75 -20.07 -28.87
C VAL A 145 -18.01 -20.02 -27.55
N THR A 146 -16.79 -19.47 -27.56
CA THR A 146 -15.98 -19.24 -26.35
C THR A 146 -16.27 -17.85 -25.79
N TYR A 147 -16.65 -17.79 -24.52
CA TYR A 147 -16.87 -16.57 -23.76
C TYR A 147 -15.80 -16.45 -22.66
N THR A 148 -15.11 -15.32 -22.61
CA THR A 148 -14.03 -15.10 -21.65
C THR A 148 -14.49 -14.21 -20.51
N ASN A 149 -14.55 -14.77 -19.30
CA ASN A 149 -14.72 -14.00 -18.08
C ASN A 149 -13.40 -13.31 -17.73
N SER A 150 -13.49 -12.05 -17.34
CA SER A 150 -12.31 -11.27 -16.94
C SER A 150 -12.64 -10.34 -15.79
N GLY A 151 -11.62 -9.99 -15.01
CA GLY A 151 -11.80 -9.05 -13.92
C GLY A 151 -10.49 -8.43 -13.44
N ASP A 152 -10.62 -7.23 -12.90
CA ASP A 152 -9.54 -6.56 -12.20
C ASP A 152 -10.04 -5.86 -10.95
N LYS A 153 -9.09 -5.57 -10.06
CA LYS A 153 -9.34 -4.80 -8.85
C LYS A 153 -8.26 -3.75 -8.67
N THR A 154 -8.68 -2.51 -8.47
CA THR A 154 -7.82 -1.42 -8.01
C THR A 154 -8.13 -1.12 -6.55
N VAL A 155 -7.11 -1.04 -5.70
CA VAL A 155 -7.23 -0.62 -4.30
C VAL A 155 -6.44 0.66 -4.11
N VAL A 156 -7.07 1.69 -3.58
CA VAL A 156 -6.41 2.96 -3.22
C VAL A 156 -6.72 3.27 -1.78
N GLY A 157 -5.76 3.76 -1.01
CA GLY A 157 -6.04 4.12 0.37
C GLY A 157 -5.05 5.09 0.99
N LEU A 158 -5.52 5.66 2.09
CA LEU A 158 -4.76 6.50 3.00
C LEU A 158 -4.75 5.81 4.37
N GLN A 159 -3.56 5.66 4.93
CA GLN A 159 -3.32 5.05 6.23
C GLN A 159 -2.52 6.00 7.10
N LEU A 160 -2.84 6.01 8.38
CA LEU A 160 -2.06 6.68 9.42
C LEU A 160 -1.46 5.59 10.30
N LEU A 161 -0.15 5.47 10.29
CA LEU A 161 0.59 4.48 11.06
C LEU A 161 1.26 5.16 12.26
N ILE A 162 1.32 4.44 13.37
CA ILE A 162 2.19 4.72 14.50
C ILE A 162 3.06 3.49 14.68
N GLY A 163 4.37 3.69 14.75
CA GLY A 163 5.29 2.59 14.95
C GLY A 163 6.45 2.98 15.82
N ARG A 164 7.25 1.98 16.16
CA ARG A 164 8.48 2.16 16.91
C ARG A 164 9.59 1.39 16.24
N GLN A 165 10.65 2.09 15.90
CA GLN A 165 11.79 1.46 15.25
C GLN A 165 12.83 1.07 16.31
N PHE A 166 13.36 -0.14 16.20
CA PHE A 166 14.45 -0.65 17.00
C PHE A 166 15.61 -0.92 16.07
N LYS A 167 16.78 -0.38 16.40
CA LYS A 167 18.00 -0.54 15.60
C LYS A 167 19.03 -1.28 16.44
N LYS A 168 19.56 -2.38 15.90
CA LYS A 168 20.69 -3.10 16.47
C LYS A 168 21.70 -3.34 15.35
N ASP A 169 22.81 -2.62 15.40
CA ASP A 169 23.86 -2.65 14.38
C ASP A 169 23.31 -2.32 12.98
N ARG A 170 23.29 -3.31 12.07
CA ARG A 170 22.69 -3.18 10.74
C ARG A 170 21.24 -3.64 10.68
N PHE A 171 20.72 -4.28 11.73
CA PHE A 171 19.38 -4.85 11.73
C PHE A 171 18.35 -3.86 12.30
N ILE A 172 17.17 -3.87 11.69
CA ILE A 172 16.03 -3.05 12.10
C ILE A 172 14.82 -3.94 12.33
N LEU A 173 14.16 -3.71 13.46
CA LEU A 173 12.83 -4.22 13.76
C LEU A 173 11.88 -3.05 13.97
N ASP A 174 10.74 -3.07 13.31
CA ASP A 174 9.87 -1.91 13.21
C ASP A 174 8.40 -2.33 13.30
N PRO A 175 7.92 -2.69 14.52
CA PRO A 175 6.51 -2.92 14.79
C PRO A 175 5.70 -1.65 14.59
N PHE A 176 4.53 -1.80 13.95
CA PHE A 176 3.62 -0.70 13.69
C PHE A 176 2.15 -1.15 13.77
N ILE A 177 1.31 -0.18 14.11
CA ILE A 177 -0.15 -0.27 14.04
C ILE A 177 -0.67 0.92 13.26
N GLY A 178 -1.71 0.71 12.49
CA GLY A 178 -2.23 1.71 11.59
C GLY A 178 -3.72 1.59 11.37
N VAL A 179 -4.35 2.75 11.21
CA VAL A 179 -5.76 2.86 10.84
C VAL A 179 -5.89 3.74 9.63
N GLY A 180 -6.90 3.50 8.82
CA GLY A 180 -7.09 4.27 7.60
C GLY A 180 -8.35 3.90 6.86
N ILE A 181 -8.45 4.39 5.63
CA ILE A 181 -9.56 4.14 4.74
C ILE A 181 -9.00 3.63 3.43
N ARG A 182 -9.64 2.59 2.89
CA ARG A 182 -9.31 2.04 1.57
C ARG A 182 -10.55 1.96 0.71
N SER A 183 -10.40 2.32 -0.55
CA SER A 183 -11.39 2.13 -1.61
C SER A 183 -10.94 0.96 -2.48
N LYS A 184 -11.86 0.03 -2.73
CA LYS A 184 -11.71 -1.10 -3.63
C LYS A 184 -12.64 -0.90 -4.81
N ILE A 185 -12.07 -0.90 -6.00
CA ILE A 185 -12.78 -0.70 -7.25
C ILE A 185 -12.60 -1.97 -8.05
N TYR A 186 -13.69 -2.72 -8.24
CA TYR A 186 -13.71 -3.94 -9.04
C TYR A 186 -14.30 -3.61 -10.41
N HIS A 187 -13.66 -4.13 -11.44
CA HIS A 187 -14.24 -4.24 -12.78
C HIS A 187 -14.33 -5.72 -13.08
N TYR A 188 -15.50 -6.17 -13.52
CA TYR A 188 -15.71 -7.55 -13.89
C TYR A 188 -16.57 -7.60 -15.14
N ASN A 189 -16.31 -8.62 -15.95
CA ASN A 189 -17.06 -8.95 -17.13
C ASN A 189 -17.30 -10.46 -17.10
N THR A 190 -18.50 -10.85 -16.68
CA THR A 190 -18.82 -12.25 -16.40
C THR A 190 -20.04 -12.66 -17.22
N TYR A 191 -19.92 -13.77 -17.95
CA TYR A 191 -21.00 -14.34 -18.73
C TYR A 191 -21.74 -15.39 -17.89
N HIS A 192 -23.07 -15.24 -17.78
CA HIS A 192 -23.95 -16.24 -17.18
C HIS A 192 -24.75 -16.96 -18.25
N PHE A 193 -24.92 -18.28 -18.05
CA PHE A 193 -25.63 -19.17 -18.94
C PHE A 193 -26.90 -19.65 -18.23
N ASP A 194 -28.06 -19.11 -18.60
CA ASP A 194 -29.38 -19.50 -18.09
C ASP A 194 -30.29 -19.84 -19.26
N ASP A 195 -30.86 -21.05 -19.27
CA ASP A 195 -31.91 -21.52 -20.20
C ASP A 195 -31.74 -21.03 -21.66
N ASN A 196 -30.68 -21.47 -22.34
CA ASN A 196 -30.32 -21.13 -23.73
C ASN A 196 -30.04 -19.65 -24.01
N LYS A 197 -29.93 -18.79 -22.99
CA LYS A 197 -29.54 -17.39 -23.13
C LYS A 197 -28.17 -17.17 -22.49
N VAL A 198 -27.33 -16.43 -23.21
CA VAL A 198 -26.09 -15.88 -22.67
C VAL A 198 -26.38 -14.46 -22.22
N SER A 199 -26.17 -14.19 -20.94
CA SER A 199 -26.28 -12.84 -20.38
C SER A 199 -24.92 -12.34 -19.93
N LEU A 200 -24.66 -11.07 -20.18
CA LEU A 200 -23.45 -10.40 -19.75
C LEU A 200 -23.72 -9.61 -18.48
N ASN A 201 -22.95 -9.88 -17.44
CA ASN A 201 -22.90 -9.10 -16.23
C ASN A 201 -21.58 -8.31 -16.24
N ASP A 202 -21.60 -7.16 -16.90
CA ASP A 202 -20.52 -6.20 -16.86
C ASP A 202 -20.80 -5.14 -15.79
N GLY A 203 -19.78 -4.82 -14.99
CA GLY A 203 -20.04 -3.95 -13.85
C GLY A 203 -18.80 -3.35 -13.24
N LYS A 204 -19.01 -2.16 -12.65
CA LYS A 204 -18.07 -1.52 -11.76
C LYS A 204 -18.64 -1.51 -10.35
N MET A 205 -17.90 -2.09 -9.41
CA MET A 205 -18.27 -2.08 -8.00
C MET A 205 -17.24 -1.29 -7.21
N VAL A 206 -17.70 -0.30 -6.44
CA VAL A 206 -16.85 0.49 -5.56
C VAL A 206 -17.25 0.22 -4.12
N SER A 207 -16.29 -0.17 -3.31
CA SER A 207 -16.47 -0.39 -1.87
C SER A 207 -15.44 0.42 -1.09
N VAL A 208 -15.91 1.25 -0.16
CA VAL A 208 -15.06 2.01 0.76
C VAL A 208 -15.13 1.34 2.12
N LEU A 209 -13.96 0.96 2.65
CA LEU A 209 -13.84 0.18 3.87
C LEU A 209 -12.83 0.82 4.82
N PRO A 210 -13.06 0.74 6.14
CA PRO A 210 -11.99 0.99 7.09
C PRO A 210 -10.85 0.00 6.84
N SER A 211 -9.63 0.43 7.11
CA SER A 211 -8.44 -0.41 7.06
C SER A 211 -7.73 -0.38 8.41
N LEU A 212 -7.43 -1.55 8.93
CA LEU A 212 -6.56 -1.76 10.08
C LEU A 212 -5.32 -2.48 9.56
N GLN A 213 -4.14 -1.95 9.88
CA GLN A 213 -2.87 -2.58 9.53
C GLN A 213 -2.06 -2.79 10.81
N ILE A 214 -1.70 -4.04 11.08
CA ILE A 214 -0.80 -4.41 12.17
C ILE A 214 0.30 -5.22 11.53
N GLY A 215 1.55 -4.87 11.82
CA GLY A 215 2.66 -5.55 11.18
C GLY A 215 3.99 -5.26 11.86
N ILE A 216 5.01 -5.94 11.36
CA ILE A 216 6.39 -5.77 11.81
C ILE A 216 7.23 -5.66 10.55
N LYS A 217 7.84 -4.50 10.30
CA LYS A 217 8.83 -4.38 9.22
C LYS A 217 10.18 -4.83 9.77
N MET A 218 10.87 -5.69 9.04
CA MET A 218 12.23 -6.13 9.35
C MET A 218 13.15 -5.63 8.25
N GLY A 219 14.33 -5.11 8.59
CA GLY A 219 15.20 -4.55 7.57
C GLY A 219 16.67 -4.50 7.92
N LEU A 220 17.44 -4.09 6.92
CA LEU A 220 18.88 -3.98 6.99
C LEU A 220 19.32 -2.57 6.56
N LYS A 221 20.28 -2.01 7.30
CA LYS A 221 21.01 -0.79 6.96
C LYS A 221 21.95 -1.09 5.80
N LEU A 222 21.74 -0.41 4.68
CA LEU A 222 22.56 -0.55 3.48
C LEU A 222 23.81 0.34 3.54
N ARG A 223 23.66 1.55 4.11
CA ARG A 223 24.71 2.55 4.25
C ARG A 223 24.52 3.33 5.53
#